data_AF-A0AAD8WHF0-F1
#
_entry.id   AF-A0AAD8WHF0-F1
#
_cell.length_a   1.000
_cell.length_b   1.000
_cell.length_c   1.000
_cell.angle_alpha   90.00
_cell.angle_beta   90.00
_cell.angle_gamma   90.00
#
_symmetry.space_group_name_H-M   'P 1'
#
loop_
_entity.id
_entity.type
_entity.pdbx_description
1 polymer ?
#
loop_
_entity_poly.entity_id
_entity_poly.type
_entity_poly.pdbx_seq_one_letter_code
_entity_poly.pdbx_strand_id
1 'polypeptide(L)' 'MIDTLSVKQPAANDDEELIAYEGPDFNDLDENLQRAFHKYLELRGISPFTTNFLHEYMINKDSREYLFWLNKLKDFVKQ' A
#
# COMPACT_ATOMS: atom_id res chain seq x y z
N MET A 1 -10.98 -1.35 1.24
CA MET A 1 -11.35 -2.76 0.98
C MET A 1 -10.06 -3.49 0.63
N ILE A 2 -9.90 -4.75 1.05
CA ILE A 2 -8.78 -5.58 0.58
C ILE A 2 -9.16 -6.07 -0.81
N ASP A 3 -8.31 -5.82 -1.79
CA ASP A 3 -8.56 -6.13 -3.19
C ASP A 3 -8.06 -7.55 -3.53
N THR A 4 -6.83 -7.87 -3.15
CA THR A 4 -6.20 -9.17 -3.47
C THR A 4 -5.30 -9.65 -2.32
N LEU A 5 -5.15 -10.97 -2.20
CA LEU A 5 -4.23 -11.61 -1.25
C LEU A 5 -3.32 -12.59 -1.96
N SER A 6 -2.02 -12.30 -2.03
CA SER A 6 -1.05 -13.23 -2.60
C SER A 6 -0.11 -13.82 -1.55
N VAL A 7 0.18 -15.11 -1.67
CA VAL A 7 1.18 -15.81 -0.87
C VAL A 7 2.42 -16.08 -1.72
N LYS A 8 3.54 -15.49 -1.30
CA LYS A 8 4.87 -15.76 -1.86
C LYS A 8 5.59 -16.79 -0.99
N GLN A 9 6.16 -17.81 -1.62
CA GLN A 9 7.14 -18.66 -0.93
C GLN A 9 8.45 -17.87 -0.76
N PRO A 10 9.17 -18.06 0.37
CA PRO A 10 10.50 -17.49 0.51
C PRO A 10 11.41 -18.08 -0.56
N ALA A 11 11.93 -17.24 -1.45
CA ALA A 11 12.85 -17.67 -2.49
C ALA A 11 14.15 -18.19 -1.86
N ALA A 12 14.74 -19.24 -2.42
CA ALA A 12 16.03 -19.74 -1.95
C ALA A 12 17.18 -18.79 -2.29
N ASN A 13 17.02 -17.98 -3.35
CA ASN A 13 17.94 -16.93 -3.80
C ASN A 13 17.13 -15.72 -4.32
N ASP A 14 17.66 -14.50 -4.23
CA ASP A 14 16.97 -13.25 -4.62
C ASP A 14 16.62 -13.18 -6.12
N ASP A 15 17.21 -14.03 -6.96
CA ASP A 15 17.03 -14.05 -8.42
C ASP A 15 15.88 -14.96 -8.89
N GLU A 16 15.32 -15.78 -8.00
CA GLU A 16 14.17 -16.65 -8.32
C GLU A 16 12.85 -15.94 -7.99
N GLU A 17 12.34 -15.16 -8.94
CA GLU A 17 10.98 -14.62 -8.83
C GLU A 17 9.95 -15.73 -9.13
N LEU A 18 9.62 -16.51 -8.09
CA LEU A 18 8.53 -17.47 -8.17
C LEU A 18 7.19 -16.73 -8.29
N ILE A 19 6.37 -17.16 -9.25
CA ILE A 19 5.01 -16.64 -9.43
C ILE A 19 4.25 -16.87 -8.13
N ALA A 20 3.77 -15.78 -7.56
CA ALA A 20 3.05 -15.82 -6.30
C ALA A 20 1.67 -16.45 -6.51
N TYR A 21 1.22 -17.26 -5.55
CA TYR A 21 -0.15 -17.75 -5.61
C TYR A 21 -1.08 -16.60 -5.24
N GLU A 22 -1.92 -16.15 -6.17
CA GLU A 22 -2.83 -15.02 -6.00
C GLU A 22 -4.12 -15.39 -5.25
N GLY A 23 -4.42 -16.69 -5.11
CA GLY A 23 -5.63 -17.14 -4.43
C GLY A 23 -6.93 -16.76 -5.13
N PRO A 24 -8.08 -17.10 -4.51
CA PRO A 24 -9.38 -16.58 -4.94
C PRO A 24 -9.50 -15.09 -4.59
N ASP A 25 -10.46 -14.40 -5.22
CA ASP A 25 -10.80 -13.03 -4.85
C ASP A 25 -11.14 -12.95 -3.35
N PHE A 26 -10.71 -11.87 -2.69
CA PHE A 26 -10.90 -11.72 -1.25
C PHE A 26 -12.37 -11.82 -0.83
N ASN A 27 -13.26 -11.28 -1.67
CA ASN A 27 -14.70 -11.26 -1.43
C ASN A 27 -15.33 -12.66 -1.51
N ASP A 28 -14.68 -13.61 -2.18
CA ASP A 28 -15.15 -15.00 -2.31
C ASP A 28 -14.70 -15.89 -1.13
N LEU A 29 -13.86 -15.38 -0.23
CA LEU A 29 -13.45 -16.08 0.97
C LEU A 29 -14.58 -16.21 1.99
N ASP A 30 -14.53 -17.23 2.85
CA ASP A 30 -15.43 -17.35 4.00
C ASP A 30 -15.40 -16.08 4.88
N GLU A 31 -16.57 -15.62 5.33
CA GLU A 31 -16.70 -14.37 6.10
C GLU A 31 -15.88 -14.38 7.41
N ASN A 32 -15.71 -15.54 8.06
CA ASN A 32 -14.87 -15.62 9.26
C ASN A 32 -13.40 -15.45 8.90
N LEU A 33 -12.97 -15.98 7.76
CA LEU A 33 -11.62 -15.82 7.26
C LEU A 33 -11.33 -14.37 6.86
N GLN A 34 -12.27 -13.71 6.16
CA GLN A 34 -12.16 -12.27 5.87
C GLN A 34 -12.01 -11.44 7.15
N ARG A 35 -12.84 -11.70 8.16
CA ARG A 35 -12.75 -11.03 9.48
C ARG A 35 -11.44 -11.31 10.19
N ALA A 36 -10.92 -12.54 10.10
CA ALA A 36 -9.63 -12.89 10.69
C ALA A 36 -8.48 -12.12 10.04
N PHE A 37 -8.49 -11.95 8.71
CA PHE A 37 -7.51 -11.12 8.00
C PHE A 37 -7.58 -9.66 8.42
N HIS A 38 -8.78 -9.07 8.50
CA HIS A 38 -8.95 -7.70 8.99
C HIS A 38 -8.39 -7.53 10.42
N LYS A 39 -8.72 -8.45 11.33
CA LYS A 39 -8.19 -8.43 12.70
C LYS A 39 -6.67 -8.57 12.73
N TYR A 40 -6.09 -9.43 11.89
CA TYR A 40 -4.65 -9.60 11.79
C TYR A 40 -3.95 -8.29 11.36
N LEU A 41 -4.49 -7.60 10.36
CA LEU A 41 -3.98 -6.31 9.89
C LEU A 41 -4.10 -5.22 10.96
N GLU A 42 -5.24 -5.16 11.67
CA GLU A 42 -5.44 -4.21 12.77
C GLU A 42 -4.40 -4.40 13.89
N LEU A 43 -4.10 -5.65 14.27
CA LEU A 43 -3.07 -5.96 15.27
C LEU A 43 -1.66 -5.55 14.82
N ARG A 44 -1.42 -5.44 13.51
CA ARG A 44 -0.18 -4.91 12.92
C ARG A 44 -0.19 -3.39 12.78
N GLY A 45 -1.23 -2.71 13.26
CA GLY A 45 -1.38 -1.26 13.16
C GLY A 45 -1.99 -0.77 11.86
N ILE A 46 -2.41 -1.67 10.96
CA ILE A 46 -3.16 -1.32 9.76
C ILE A 46 -4.64 -1.27 10.16
N SER A 47 -5.05 -0.12 10.65
CA SER A 47 -6.40 0.16 11.14
C SER A 47 -7.06 1.29 10.33
N PRO A 48 -8.38 1.48 10.41
CA PRO A 48 -9.06 2.61 9.79
C PRO A 48 -8.47 3.98 10.17
N PHE A 49 -7.98 4.12 11.41
CA PHE A 49 -7.30 5.34 11.86
C PHE A 49 -6.01 5.57 11.06
N THR A 50 -5.16 4.55 10.94
CA THR A 50 -3.88 4.62 10.22
C THR A 50 -4.09 4.88 8.74
N THR A 51 -5.09 4.25 8.12
CA THR A 51 -5.40 4.47 6.69
C THR A 51 -5.91 5.88 6.43
N ASN A 52 -6.75 6.43 7.32
CA ASN A 52 -7.23 7.81 7.20
C ASN A 52 -6.09 8.82 7.39
N PHE A 53 -5.24 8.60 8.40
CA PHE A 53 -4.05 9.43 8.60
C PHE A 53 -3.14 9.42 7.36
N LEU A 54 -2.89 8.23 6.78
CA LEU A 54 -2.06 8.11 5.60
C LEU A 54 -2.67 8.85 4.40
N HIS A 55 -3.99 8.79 4.22
CA HIS A 55 -4.69 9.51 3.15
C HIS A 55 -4.50 11.02 3.27
N GLU A 56 -4.76 11.59 4.45
CA GLU A 56 -4.55 13.03 4.70
C GLU A 56 -3.09 13.44 4.51
N TYR A 57 -2.17 12.60 4.99
CA TYR A 57 -0.74 12.81 4.81
C TYR A 57 -0.36 12.85 3.33
N MET A 58 -0.88 11.92 2.51
CA MET A 58 -0.62 11.86 1.07
C MET A 58 -1.09 13.12 0.34
N ILE A 59 -2.30 13.61 0.65
CA ILE A 59 -2.83 14.86 0.07
C ILE A 59 -1.92 16.04 0.41
N ASN A 60 -1.50 16.15 1.67
CA ASN A 60 -0.61 17.23 2.09
C ASN A 60 0.77 17.13 1.43
N LYS A 61 1.32 15.91 1.34
CA LYS A 61 2.60 15.63 0.70
C LYS A 61 2.57 16.02 -0.78
N ASP A 62 1.54 15.61 -1.51
CA ASP A 62 1.36 15.93 -2.94
C ASP A 62 1.41 17.44 -3.18
N SER A 63 0.64 18.21 -2.38
CA SER A 63 0.64 19.68 -2.46
C SER A 63 2.04 20.29 -2.20
N ARG A 64 2.77 19.75 -1.20
CA ARG A 64 4.11 20.22 -0.85
C ARG A 64 5.14 19.87 -1.92
N GLU A 65 5.08 18.67 -2.48
CA GLU A 65 5.96 18.23 -3.54
C GLU A 65 5.72 19.01 -4.83
N TYR A 66 4.47 19.31 -5.16
CA TYR A 66 4.13 20.16 -6.30
C TYR A 66 4.69 21.57 -6.16
N LEU A 67 4.54 22.21 -4.99
CA LEU A 67 5.15 23.53 -4.72
C LEU A 67 6.67 23.49 -4.79
N PHE A 68 7.28 22.43 -4.26
CA PHE A 68 8.73 22.25 -4.33
C PHE A 68 9.19 22.11 -5.79
N TRP A 69 8.48 21.31 -6.59
CA TRP A 69 8.75 21.15 -8.01
C TRP A 69 8.65 22.48 -8.78
N LEU A 70 7.60 23.27 -8.54
CA LEU A 70 7.45 24.60 -9.16
C LEU A 70 8.60 25.55 -8.80
N ASN A 71 9.07 25.52 -7.55
CA ASN A 71 10.23 26.32 -7.15
C ASN A 71 11.50 25.87 -7.89
N LYS A 72 11.72 24.56 -8.02
CA LYS A 72 12.84 24.01 -8.80
C LYS A 72 12.77 24.41 -10.27
N LEU A 73 11.58 24.37 -10.87
CA LEU A 73 11.36 24.80 -12.24
C LEU A 73 11.66 26.29 -12.43
N LYS A 74 11.18 27.13 -11.51
CA LYS A 74 11.46 28.58 -11.51
C LYS A 74 12.95 28.87 -11.43
N ASP A 75 13.68 28.18 -10.56
CA ASP A 75 15.13 28.37 -10.43
C ASP A 75 15.88 27.91 -11.68
N PHE A 76 15.42 26.82 -12.31
CA PHE A 76 15.97 26.34 -13.58
C PHE A 76 15.79 27.34 -14.73
N VAL A 77 14.60 27.95 -14.87
CA VAL A 77 14.33 28.94 -15.95
C VAL A 77 15.05 30.26 -15.75
N LYS A 78 15.42 30.60 -14.51
CA LYS A 78 16.16 31.84 -14.19
C LYS A 78 17.65 31.77 -14.49
N GLN A 79 18.20 30.58 -14.72
CA GLN A 79 19.59 30.39 -15.17
C GLN A 79 19.74 30.86 -16.62
#